data_AF-A0A946FUZ5-F1
#
_entry.id   AF-A0A946FUZ5-F1
#
_cell.length_a   1.000
_cell.length_b   1.000
_cell.length_c   1.000
_cell.angle_alpha   90.00
_cell.angle_beta   90.00
_cell.angle_gamma   90.00
#
_symmetry.space_group_name_H-M   'P 1'
#
loop_
_entity.id
_entity.type
_entity.pdbx_description
1 polymer ?
#
loop_
_entity_poly.entity_id
_entity_poly.type
_entity_poly.pdbx_seq_one_letter_code
_entity_poly.pdbx_strand_id
1 'polypeptide(L)' 'IHISKLRSKIEPVPASPKRIKTIWGTGYMFVESL' A
#
# COMPACT_ATOMS: atom_id res chain seq x y z
N ILE A 1 3.29 11.15 -2.71
CA ILE A 1 3.29 11.04 -4.20
C ILE A 1 3.74 9.65 -4.69
N HIS A 2 4.89 9.11 -4.25
CA HIS A 2 5.38 7.82 -4.77
C HIS A 2 4.56 6.60 -4.34
N ILE A 3 4.02 6.57 -3.12
CA ILE A 3 3.26 5.41 -2.64
C ILE A 3 1.97 5.15 -3.45
N SER A 4 1.30 6.21 -3.94
CA SER A 4 0.12 6.05 -4.82
C SER A 4 0.49 5.41 -6.16
N LYS A 5 1.61 5.81 -6.76
CA LYS A 5 2.11 5.23 -8.02
C LYS A 5 2.56 3.78 -7.83
N LEU A 6 3.08 3.43 -6.66
CA LEU A 6 3.43 2.07 -6.34
C LEU A 6 2.17 1.22 -6.15
N ARG A 7 1.20 1.70 -5.36
CA ARG A 7 -0.09 1.04 -5.14
C ARG A 7 -0.84 0.82 -6.46
N SER A 8 -0.84 1.77 -7.39
CA SER A 8 -1.49 1.59 -8.69
C SER A 8 -0.87 0.49 -9.56
N LYS A 9 0.36 0.09 -9.30
CA LYS A 9 1.06 -0.98 -10.05
C LYS A 9 0.90 -2.35 -9.42
N ILE A 10 0.84 -2.43 -8.08
CA ILE A 10 0.91 -3.71 -7.34
C ILE A 10 -0.39 -4.10 -6.65
N GLU A 11 -1.29 -3.15 -6.41
CA GLU A 11 -2.57 -3.40 -5.78
C GLU A 11 -3.63 -3.64 -6.87
N PRO A 12 -4.49 -4.67 -6.73
CA PRO A 12 -5.58 -4.90 -7.66
C PRO A 12 -6.62 -3.76 -7.62
N VAL A 13 -6.80 -3.12 -6.45
CA VAL A 13 -7.67 -1.97 -6.26
C VAL A 13 -6.91 -0.92 -5.42
N PRO A 14 -6.45 0.19 -6.01
CA PRO A 14 -5.64 1.18 -5.29
C PRO A 14 -6.34 1.82 -4.09
N ALA A 15 -7.67 1.90 -4.15
CA ALA A 15 -8.53 2.40 -3.07
C ALA A 15 -8.68 1.43 -1.88
N SER A 16 -8.29 0.16 -2.05
CA SER A 16 -8.32 -0.86 -1.00
C SER A 16 -6.97 -1.60 -0.97
N PRO A 17 -5.89 -0.93 -0.49
CA PRO A 17 -4.54 -1.48 -0.56
C PRO A 17 -4.39 -2.66 0.39
N LYS A 18 -4.05 -3.84 -0.15
CA LYS A 18 -3.83 -5.08 0.60
C LYS A 18 -2.35 -5.34 0.88
N ARG A 19 -1.46 -4.86 0.01
CA ARG A 19 0.00 -5.10 0.10
C ARG A 19 0.74 -4.00 0.85
N ILE A 20 0.28 -2.75 0.80
CA ILE A 20 0.93 -1.64 1.50
C ILE A 20 -0.03 -0.97 2.48
N LYS A 21 0.16 -1.20 3.78
CA LYS A 21 -0.57 -0.51 4.85
C LYS A 21 0.09 0.82 5.21
N THR A 22 -0.73 1.83 5.47
CA THR A 22 -0.27 3.07 6.09
C THR A 22 -0.33 2.92 7.60
N ILE A 23 0.78 3.18 8.29
CA ILE A 23 0.85 3.29 9.75
C ILE A 23 1.01 4.77 10.11
N TRP A 24 -0.04 5.34 10.69
CA TRP A 24 -0.06 6.76 11.06
C TRP A 24 1.00 7.06 12.12
N GLY A 25 1.84 8.06 11.86
CA GLY A 25 2.94 8.45 12.74
C GLY A 25 4.24 7.66 12.54
N THR A 26 4.29 6.66 11.64
CA THR A 26 5.50 5.86 11.39
C THR A 26 5.86 5.77 9.91
N GLY A 27 4.88 5.52 9.03
CA GLY A 27 5.14 5.39 7.59
C GLY A 27 4.31 4.29 6.93
N TYR A 28 4.96 3.43 6.16
CA TYR A 28 4.31 2.37 5.39
C TYR A 28 4.90 1.00 5.72
N MET A 29 4.05 -0.01 5.71
CA MET A 29 4.45 -1.40 5.92
C MET A 29 3.98 -2.25 4.74
N PHE A 30 4.89 -3.06 4.21
CA PHE A 30 4.55 -4.11 3.26
C PHE A 30 3.98 -5.31 4.00
N VAL A 31 2.82 -5.79 3.56
CA VAL A 31 2.11 -6.93 4.14
C VAL A 31 1.86 -7.95 3.05
N GLU A 32 2.33 -9.16 3.27
CA GLU A 32 2.03 -10.29 2.41
C GLU A 32 0.61 -10.77 2.71
N SER A 33 -0.23 -10.89 1.67
CA SER A 33 -1.52 -11.55 1.81
C SER A 33 -1.24 -13.05 1.81
N LEU A 34 -1.40 -13.69 2.97
CA LEU A 34 -1.69 -15.12 3.05
C LEU A 34 -2.97 -15.44 2.28
#